data_AF-A0A3G9JPW3-F1
#
_entry.id   AF-A0A3G9JPW3-F1
#
_cell.length_a   1.000
_cell.length_b   1.000
_cell.length_c   1.000
_cell.angle_alpha   90.00
_cell.angle_beta   90.00
_cell.angle_gamma   90.00
#
_symmetry.space_group_name_H-M   'P 1'
#
loop_
_entity.id
_entity.type
_entity.pdbx_description
1 polymer ?
#
loop_
_entity_poly.entity_id
_entity_poly.type
_entity_poly.pdbx_seq_one_letter_code
_entity_poly.pdbx_strand_id
1 'polypeptide(L)'
;MHSILSCLLCLSLISPIYVQKYVPGLYQVKSAQKVYLKPSASSKIVKTLKKGNILAIDAINGQYGLSSDAHGYISLKDCQLQRSVSSLIEETKVSRETRQLVIVNGPLQKGRYKVSLWTKKASWQESLRTTKAYIGKNGMKRHRHRGDYTTPIGCFRFTYAFGTHNNPGTPFTYKKLNNRSYWYYGNNTYRESDHVIPGEYLAKSRQAYEYALFINFNEYAKVKQAGGAIFLHCYSGHQYTAGCVAIDRKLMKRYMKTIQPAARIIITPHMQDIKNY
;
A
#
# COMPACT_ATOMS: atom_id res chain seq x y z
N MET A 1 44.09 -46.11 37.93
CA MET A 1 44.31 -45.71 36.53
C MET A 1 43.33 -44.58 36.21
N HIS A 2 43.90 -43.41 35.86
CA HIS A 2 43.31 -42.21 35.27
C HIS A 2 42.35 -41.35 36.11
N SER A 3 42.97 -40.42 36.84
CA SER A 3 42.50 -39.05 37.04
C SER A 3 42.54 -38.25 35.72
N ILE A 4 41.74 -37.18 35.61
CA ILE A 4 42.13 -35.85 35.11
C ILE A 4 41.04 -34.82 35.51
N LEU A 5 41.55 -33.70 36.02
CA LEU A 5 40.93 -32.45 36.44
C LEU A 5 40.75 -31.49 35.24
N SER A 6 39.67 -30.70 35.18
CA SER A 6 39.62 -29.30 34.67
C SER A 6 38.16 -28.82 34.74
N CYS A 7 37.71 -27.95 35.65
CA CYS A 7 38.03 -26.52 35.83
C CYS A 7 37.66 -25.64 34.63
N LEU A 8 36.68 -24.74 34.81
CA LEU A 8 36.47 -23.39 34.23
C LEU A 8 34.95 -23.11 34.12
N LEU A 9 34.33 -22.45 35.11
CA LEU A 9 34.15 -20.99 35.19
C LEU A 9 33.50 -20.35 33.95
N CYS A 10 32.28 -19.85 34.18
CA CYS A 10 31.78 -18.55 33.75
C CYS A 10 31.89 -18.23 32.24
N LEU A 11 30.85 -18.55 31.49
CA LEU A 11 30.49 -17.79 30.29
C LEU A 11 29.12 -17.15 30.51
N SER A 12 29.21 -15.96 31.10
CA SER A 12 28.45 -14.75 30.78
C SER A 12 27.12 -14.96 30.06
N LEU A 13 26.06 -14.53 30.75
CA LEU A 13 24.86 -13.92 30.19
C LEU A 13 25.16 -13.21 28.86
N ILE A 14 24.97 -13.90 27.73
CA ILE A 14 24.67 -13.22 26.49
C ILE A 14 23.17 -12.91 26.62
N SER A 15 22.89 -11.77 27.24
CA SER A 15 21.66 -11.03 27.01
C SER A 15 21.32 -11.18 25.53
N PRO A 16 20.08 -11.53 25.12
CA PRO A 16 19.74 -11.38 23.74
C PRO A 16 19.98 -9.89 23.46
N ILE A 17 21.03 -9.59 22.68
CA ILE A 17 21.16 -8.31 22.02
C ILE A 17 19.91 -8.29 21.18
N TYR A 18 18.88 -7.62 21.71
CA TYR A 18 17.66 -7.30 21.02
C TYR A 18 18.15 -6.48 19.82
N VAL A 19 18.43 -7.15 18.71
CA VAL A 19 18.52 -6.47 17.43
C VAL A 19 17.09 -6.06 17.19
N GLN A 20 16.72 -4.89 17.71
CA GLN A 20 15.46 -4.25 17.41
C GLN A 20 15.57 -3.84 15.94
N LYS A 21 15.32 -4.83 15.07
CA LYS A 21 15.33 -4.66 13.63
C LYS A 21 14.14 -3.77 13.34
N TYR A 22 14.41 -2.49 13.10
CA TYR A 22 13.37 -1.49 12.88
C TYR A 22 12.33 -2.01 11.89
N VAL A 23 11.06 -1.72 12.16
CA VAL A 23 9.92 -2.09 11.30
C VAL A 23 9.14 -0.85 10.89
N PRO A 24 8.43 -0.86 9.75
CA PRO A 24 7.50 0.20 9.40
C PRO A 24 6.45 0.42 10.49
N GLY A 25 6.15 1.68 10.80
CA GLY A 25 5.26 2.04 11.91
C GLY A 25 5.32 3.51 12.29
N LEU A 26 4.63 3.85 13.37
CA LEU A 26 4.68 5.16 14.01
C LEU A 26 5.84 5.19 15.01
N TYR A 27 6.73 6.15 14.84
CA TYR A 27 7.87 6.36 15.73
C TYR A 27 7.75 7.71 16.42
N GLN A 28 8.14 7.77 17.69
CA GLN A 28 8.31 9.01 18.43
C GLN A 28 9.79 9.39 18.47
N VAL A 29 10.08 10.63 18.09
CA VAL A 29 11.42 11.23 18.14
C VAL A 29 11.81 11.49 19.60
N LYS A 30 12.93 10.94 20.08
CA LYS A 30 13.37 11.04 21.49
C LYS A 30 14.24 12.26 21.79
N SER A 31 14.95 12.77 20.78
CA SER A 31 15.79 13.97 20.80
C SER A 31 15.64 14.72 19.48
N ALA A 32 16.07 15.98 19.34
CA ALA A 32 15.95 16.67 18.05
C ALA A 32 16.70 15.89 16.94
N GLN A 33 16.03 15.60 15.83
CA GLN A 33 16.57 14.74 14.77
C GLN A 33 16.51 15.41 13.40
N LYS A 34 17.55 15.19 12.61
CA LYS A 34 17.63 15.65 11.21
C LYS A 34 16.95 14.64 10.29
N VAL A 35 16.27 15.17 9.28
CA VAL A 35 15.71 14.40 8.17
C VAL A 35 16.58 14.66 6.95
N TYR A 36 17.01 13.60 6.31
CA TYR A 36 17.98 13.57 5.22
C TYR A 36 17.31 13.23 3.88
N LEU A 37 17.83 13.75 2.78
CA LEU A 37 17.31 13.44 1.45
C LEU A 37 17.57 11.97 1.04
N LYS A 38 18.71 11.41 1.45
CA LYS A 38 19.13 10.01 1.26
C LYS A 38 19.42 9.37 2.63
N PRO A 39 19.45 8.03 2.75
CA PRO A 39 19.72 7.34 4.02
C PRO A 39 21.21 7.41 4.40
N SER A 40 21.71 8.61 4.66
CA SER A 40 23.11 8.88 5.06
C SER A 40 23.19 10.16 5.86
N ALA A 41 24.02 10.17 6.91
CA ALA A 41 24.31 11.35 7.72
C ALA A 41 25.03 12.46 6.93
N SER A 42 25.73 12.11 5.84
CA SER A 42 26.36 13.08 4.94
C SER A 42 25.40 13.66 3.89
N SER A 43 24.15 13.20 3.84
CA SER A 43 23.18 13.69 2.87
C SER A 43 22.63 15.07 3.26
N LYS A 44 22.11 15.81 2.27
CA LYS A 44 21.41 17.08 2.48
C LYS A 44 20.29 16.92 3.51
N ILE A 45 20.30 17.78 4.52
CA ILE A 45 19.22 17.92 5.48
C ILE A 45 18.05 18.62 4.78
N VAL A 46 16.87 18.03 4.85
CA VAL A 46 15.63 18.59 4.28
C VAL A 46 14.73 19.19 5.36
N LYS A 47 14.87 18.76 6.62
CA LYS A 47 14.09 19.25 7.77
C LYS A 47 14.73 18.82 9.09
N THR A 48 14.35 19.46 10.18
CA THR A 48 14.66 19.04 11.55
C THR A 48 13.35 18.82 12.32
N LEU A 49 13.28 17.72 13.07
CA LEU A 49 12.17 17.37 13.95
C LEU A 49 12.55 17.59 15.41
N LYS A 50 11.58 18.00 16.22
CA LYS A 50 11.71 18.20 17.67
C LYS A 50 11.44 16.89 18.42
N LYS A 51 11.95 16.81 19.65
CA LYS A 51 11.57 15.75 20.60
C LYS A 51 10.05 15.68 20.73
N GLY A 52 9.51 14.47 20.80
CA GLY A 52 8.08 14.20 20.94
C GLY A 52 7.31 14.15 19.62
N ASN A 53 7.87 14.62 18.50
CA ASN A 53 7.22 14.46 17.20
C ASN A 53 6.98 12.97 16.90
N ILE A 54 5.76 12.64 16.46
CA ILE A 54 5.41 11.33 15.93
C ILE A 54 5.47 11.40 14.41
N LEU A 55 6.08 10.39 13.78
CA LEU A 55 6.16 10.29 12.33
C LEU A 55 5.88 8.87 11.86
N ALA A 56 5.22 8.76 10.70
CA ALA A 56 5.09 7.49 10.01
C ALA A 56 6.41 7.15 9.30
N ILE A 57 6.92 5.95 9.59
CA ILE A 57 8.05 5.33 8.90
C ILE A 57 7.52 4.27 7.95
N ASP A 58 7.55 4.58 6.65
CA ASP A 58 7.00 3.75 5.59
C ASP A 58 7.90 2.58 5.23
N ALA A 59 9.21 2.81 5.26
CA ALA A 59 10.22 1.83 4.89
C ALA A 59 11.49 1.98 5.71
N ILE A 60 12.23 0.87 5.81
CA ILE A 60 13.46 0.77 6.59
C ILE A 60 14.62 0.50 5.64
N ASN A 61 15.72 1.22 5.83
CA ASN A 61 16.99 1.02 5.15
C ASN A 61 18.12 1.08 6.19
N GLY A 62 18.53 -0.10 6.67
CA GLY A 62 19.47 -0.20 7.80
C GLY A 62 18.91 0.51 9.03
N GLN A 63 19.66 1.49 9.54
CA GLN A 63 19.27 2.32 10.67
C GLN A 63 18.36 3.52 10.31
N TYR A 64 18.05 3.71 9.02
CA TYR A 64 17.25 4.84 8.55
C TYR A 64 15.81 4.43 8.23
N GLY A 65 14.86 5.28 8.63
CA GLY A 65 13.45 5.17 8.27
C GLY A 65 13.07 6.21 7.22
N LEU A 66 12.49 5.78 6.11
CA LEU A 66 11.87 6.68 5.13
C LEU A 66 10.50 7.11 5.65
N SER A 67 10.26 8.42 5.73
CA SER A 67 8.98 9.01 6.09
C SER A 67 8.43 9.84 4.94
N SER A 68 7.22 9.50 4.48
CA SER A 68 6.50 10.32 3.50
C SER A 68 6.06 11.66 4.10
N ASP A 69 5.69 11.70 5.38
CA ASP A 69 5.29 12.92 6.11
C ASP A 69 6.45 13.91 6.22
N ALA A 70 7.66 13.41 6.46
CA ALA A 70 8.86 14.22 6.54
C ALA A 70 9.55 14.44 5.18
N HIS A 71 9.08 13.75 4.13
CA HIS A 71 9.67 13.73 2.79
C HIS A 71 11.16 13.33 2.74
N GLY A 72 11.61 12.45 3.65
CA GLY A 72 13.01 12.05 3.73
C GLY A 72 13.30 10.90 4.70
N TYR A 73 14.58 10.69 4.99
CA TYR A 73 15.11 9.62 5.83
C TYR A 73 15.51 10.16 7.20
N ILE A 74 15.13 9.48 8.28
CA ILE A 74 15.55 9.81 9.65
C ILE A 74 16.36 8.65 10.24
N SER A 75 17.34 8.94 11.10
CA SER A 75 18.00 7.91 11.90
C SER A 75 17.04 7.39 12.96
N LEU A 76 16.82 6.08 13.02
CA LEU A 76 15.90 5.47 13.97
C LEU A 76 16.54 5.15 15.32
N LYS A 77 17.86 5.36 15.47
CA LYS A 77 18.60 5.16 16.74
C LYS A 77 18.00 5.97 17.90
N ASP A 78 17.58 7.19 17.62
CA ASP A 78 16.97 8.10 18.60
C ASP A 78 15.44 8.20 18.42
N CYS A 79 14.84 7.17 17.84
CA CYS A 79 13.40 7.07 17.64
C CYS A 79 12.87 5.82 18.34
N GLN A 80 11.72 5.94 18.99
CA GLN A 80 11.07 4.81 19.64
C GLN A 80 9.82 4.40 18.86
N LEU A 81 9.77 3.13 18.45
CA LEU A 81 8.56 2.56 17.85
C LEU A 81 7.42 2.61 18.87
N GLN A 82 6.33 3.30 18.50
CA GLN A 82 5.10 3.33 19.29
C GLN A 82 4.15 2.23 18.81
N ARG A 83 3.95 2.14 17.49
CA ARG A 83 3.01 1.21 16.86
C ARG A 83 3.58 0.71 15.55
N SER A 84 3.65 -0.61 15.35
CA SER A 84 3.99 -1.17 14.03
C SER A 84 2.77 -1.15 13.11
N VAL A 85 2.98 -1.16 11.79
CA VAL A 85 1.86 -1.34 10.84
C VAL A 85 1.12 -2.65 11.11
N SER A 86 1.83 -3.72 11.45
CA SER A 86 1.25 -5.01 11.86
C SER A 86 0.27 -4.85 13.05
N SER A 87 0.66 -4.09 14.08
CA SER A 87 -0.21 -3.81 15.23
C SER A 87 -1.42 -2.92 14.89
N LEU A 88 -1.27 -2.02 13.92
CA LEU A 88 -2.38 -1.19 13.45
C LEU A 88 -3.38 -2.02 12.65
N ILE A 89 -2.90 -2.96 11.83
CA ILE A 89 -3.76 -3.91 11.11
C ILE A 89 -4.51 -4.80 12.10
N GLU A 90 -3.85 -5.36 13.11
CA GLU A 90 -4.50 -6.27 14.06
C GLU A 90 -5.67 -5.61 14.82
N GLU A 91 -5.64 -4.30 15.03
CA GLU A 91 -6.73 -3.56 15.69
C GLU A 91 -7.94 -3.28 14.79
N THR A 92 -7.79 -3.47 13.46
CA THR A 92 -8.91 -3.25 12.52
C THR A 92 -10.02 -4.26 12.74
N LYS A 93 -11.28 -3.84 12.52
CA LYS A 93 -12.41 -4.77 12.43
C LYS A 93 -12.23 -5.71 11.24
N VAL A 94 -11.71 -5.18 10.13
CA VAL A 94 -11.41 -5.92 8.90
C VAL A 94 -10.43 -7.09 9.12
N SER A 95 -9.49 -7.01 10.08
CA SER A 95 -8.55 -8.10 10.37
C SER A 95 -9.21 -9.40 10.83
N ARG A 96 -10.47 -9.33 11.26
CA ARG A 96 -11.30 -10.48 11.65
C ARG A 96 -11.98 -11.14 10.45
N GLU A 97 -12.10 -10.42 9.34
CA GLU A 97 -12.81 -10.86 8.14
C GLU A 97 -11.88 -11.38 7.05
N THR A 98 -10.59 -11.06 7.12
CA THR A 98 -9.61 -11.42 6.10
C THR A 98 -8.24 -11.71 6.67
N ARG A 99 -7.49 -12.54 5.94
CA ARG A 99 -6.07 -12.81 6.20
C ARG A 99 -5.16 -12.06 5.24
N GLN A 100 -5.70 -11.26 4.33
CA GLN A 100 -4.92 -10.45 3.39
C GLN A 100 -5.45 -9.03 3.29
N LEU A 101 -4.54 -8.07 3.42
CA LEU A 101 -4.86 -6.65 3.40
C LEU A 101 -3.90 -5.92 2.45
N VAL A 102 -4.44 -5.30 1.42
CA VAL A 102 -3.73 -4.29 0.64
C VAL A 102 -3.90 -2.95 1.35
N ILE A 103 -2.81 -2.22 1.60
CA ILE A 103 -2.86 -0.87 2.15
C ILE A 103 -2.27 0.08 1.13
N VAL A 104 -3.05 1.11 0.80
CA VAL A 104 -2.63 2.28 0.03
C VAL A 104 -2.59 3.46 0.99
N ASN A 105 -1.41 4.05 1.19
CA ASN A 105 -1.26 5.23 2.04
C ASN A 105 -0.24 6.25 1.52
N GLY A 106 -0.41 7.51 1.91
CA GLY A 106 0.40 8.65 1.48
C GLY A 106 -0.33 9.97 1.73
N PRO A 107 0.30 11.13 1.52
CA PRO A 107 -0.31 12.43 1.83
C PRO A 107 -1.61 12.66 1.06
N LEU A 108 -2.50 13.51 1.57
CA LEU A 108 -3.85 13.67 1.00
C LEU A 108 -3.87 14.14 -0.46
N GLN A 109 -2.90 14.97 -0.90
CA GLN A 109 -2.89 15.58 -2.24
C GLN A 109 -1.76 15.11 -3.17
N LYS A 110 -0.52 15.54 -2.93
CA LYS A 110 0.64 15.20 -3.77
C LYS A 110 1.80 14.74 -2.90
N GLY A 111 2.38 13.60 -3.26
CA GLY A 111 3.59 13.12 -2.62
C GLY A 111 3.92 11.69 -3.01
N ARG A 112 4.56 10.97 -2.08
CA ARG A 112 4.91 9.56 -2.25
C ARG A 112 3.77 8.71 -1.72
N TYR A 113 3.25 7.84 -2.59
CA TYR A 113 2.23 6.87 -2.23
C TYR A 113 2.85 5.48 -2.16
N LYS A 114 2.41 4.73 -1.16
CA LYS A 114 2.81 3.35 -0.93
C LYS A 114 1.62 2.44 -1.21
N VAL A 115 1.92 1.30 -1.83
CA VAL A 115 1.01 0.15 -1.85
C VAL A 115 1.75 -1.03 -1.22
N SER A 116 1.14 -1.67 -0.24
CA SER A 116 1.69 -2.84 0.45
C SER A 116 0.64 -3.94 0.56
N LEU A 117 1.04 -5.20 0.40
CA LEU A 117 0.20 -6.37 0.65
C LEU A 117 0.68 -7.06 1.93
N TRP A 118 -0.21 -7.17 2.91
CA TRP A 118 0.01 -7.82 4.19
C TRP A 118 -0.76 -9.13 4.23
N THR A 119 -0.13 -10.18 4.75
CA THR A 119 -0.73 -11.50 4.93
C THR A 119 -0.61 -11.91 6.40
N LYS A 120 -1.71 -12.37 7.01
CA LYS A 120 -1.75 -12.92 8.36
C LYS A 120 -1.24 -14.35 8.34
N LYS A 121 -0.15 -14.64 9.07
CA LYS A 121 0.29 -15.99 9.44
C LYS A 121 0.03 -16.17 10.94
N ALA A 122 1.08 -16.27 11.76
CA ALA A 122 1.01 -16.08 13.21
C ALA A 122 0.79 -14.59 13.56
N SER A 123 1.37 -13.69 12.76
CA SER A 123 1.18 -12.24 12.82
C SER A 123 1.04 -11.67 11.41
N TRP A 124 0.62 -10.41 11.28
CA TRP A 124 0.59 -9.72 9.99
C TRP A 124 2.00 -9.44 9.51
N GLN A 125 2.33 -9.96 8.33
CA GLN A 125 3.61 -9.78 7.67
C GLN A 125 3.42 -9.11 6.33
N GLU A 126 4.28 -8.15 6.01
CA GLU A 126 4.30 -7.55 4.69
C GLU A 126 4.93 -8.51 3.69
N SER A 127 4.21 -8.80 2.61
CA SER A 127 4.59 -9.76 1.59
C SER A 127 5.03 -9.10 0.28
N LEU A 128 4.47 -7.93 -0.05
CA LEU A 128 4.84 -7.13 -1.22
C LEU A 128 4.75 -5.64 -0.86
N ARG A 129 5.58 -4.80 -1.49
CA ARG A 129 5.52 -3.35 -1.36
C ARG A 129 6.03 -2.58 -2.58
N THR A 130 5.54 -1.36 -2.73
CA THR A 130 6.14 -0.29 -3.54
C THR A 130 5.91 1.06 -2.87
N THR A 131 6.89 1.96 -2.98
CA THR A 131 6.77 3.39 -2.61
C THR A 131 6.65 4.30 -3.84
N LYS A 132 6.49 3.70 -5.02
CA LYS A 132 6.21 4.36 -6.30
C LYS A 132 4.82 3.94 -6.76
N ALA A 133 3.81 4.55 -6.15
CA ALA A 133 2.43 4.43 -6.57
C ALA A 133 1.87 5.80 -6.93
N TYR A 134 0.82 5.80 -7.76
CA TYR A 134 0.16 7.01 -8.24
C TYR A 134 -1.33 6.88 -8.01
N ILE A 135 -1.95 7.97 -7.59
CA ILE A 135 -3.37 8.04 -7.27
C ILE A 135 -4.04 9.12 -8.13
N GLY A 136 -5.33 9.40 -7.86
CA GLY A 136 -6.08 10.46 -8.52
C GLY A 136 -5.35 11.81 -8.49
N LYS A 137 -5.42 12.57 -9.59
CA LYS A 137 -4.81 13.90 -9.75
C LYS A 137 -5.08 14.85 -8.58
N ASN A 138 -6.28 14.79 -8.01
CA ASN A 138 -6.73 15.66 -6.93
C ASN A 138 -6.62 15.01 -5.54
N GLY A 139 -5.81 13.94 -5.41
CA GLY A 139 -5.54 13.30 -4.14
C GLY A 139 -6.58 12.25 -3.74
N MET A 140 -6.82 12.11 -2.43
CA MET A 140 -7.79 11.18 -1.87
C MET A 140 -9.00 11.90 -1.27
N LYS A 141 -10.19 11.30 -1.33
CA LYS A 141 -11.40 11.87 -0.73
C LYS A 141 -12.36 10.77 -0.24
N ARG A 142 -12.96 10.97 0.93
CA ARG A 142 -13.98 10.05 1.48
C ARG A 142 -15.32 10.23 0.74
N HIS A 143 -15.77 11.48 0.62
CA HIS A 143 -16.99 11.85 -0.10
C HIS A 143 -16.61 12.47 -1.44
N ARG A 144 -16.42 11.61 -2.44
CA ARG A 144 -16.02 11.98 -3.81
C ARG A 144 -17.23 12.04 -4.74
N HIS A 145 -17.06 12.70 -5.88
CA HIS A 145 -18.01 12.64 -6.99
C HIS A 145 -17.33 12.28 -8.32
N ARG A 146 -18.14 11.87 -9.30
CA ARG A 146 -17.71 11.55 -10.66
C ARG A 146 -16.98 12.76 -11.25
N GLY A 147 -15.83 12.51 -11.85
CA GLY A 147 -15.04 13.55 -12.52
C GLY A 147 -14.23 14.45 -11.59
N ASP A 148 -14.19 14.18 -10.27
CA ASP A 148 -13.37 14.97 -9.35
C ASP A 148 -11.89 14.56 -9.29
N TYR A 149 -11.49 13.53 -10.04
CA TYR A 149 -10.14 13.00 -10.12
C TYR A 149 -9.51 12.62 -8.76
N THR A 150 -10.31 12.23 -7.76
CA THR A 150 -9.81 11.76 -6.46
C THR A 150 -9.86 10.23 -6.33
N THR A 151 -8.95 9.64 -5.56
CA THR A 151 -9.01 8.23 -5.14
C THR A 151 -9.88 8.09 -3.88
N PRO A 152 -10.81 7.12 -3.80
CA PRO A 152 -11.68 6.98 -2.65
C PRO A 152 -10.92 6.57 -1.39
N ILE A 153 -11.21 7.23 -0.26
CA ILE A 153 -10.78 6.80 1.08
C ILE A 153 -11.79 5.79 1.61
N GLY A 154 -11.33 4.62 2.06
CA GLY A 154 -12.23 3.56 2.52
C GLY A 154 -11.58 2.18 2.59
N CYS A 155 -12.40 1.19 2.93
CA CYS A 155 -12.06 -0.23 2.84
C CYS A 155 -12.94 -0.90 1.77
N PHE A 156 -12.32 -1.57 0.81
CA PHE A 156 -12.98 -2.16 -0.35
C PHE A 156 -12.55 -3.62 -0.55
N ARG A 157 -13.21 -4.33 -1.45
CA ARG A 157 -12.84 -5.67 -1.94
C ARG A 157 -12.29 -5.57 -3.35
N PHE A 158 -11.69 -6.67 -3.79
CA PHE A 158 -11.49 -6.94 -5.21
C PHE A 158 -12.56 -7.92 -5.68
N THR A 159 -13.21 -7.66 -6.80
CA THR A 159 -14.30 -8.52 -7.31
C THR A 159 -14.13 -8.92 -8.77
N TYR A 160 -13.19 -8.30 -9.49
CA TYR A 160 -13.00 -8.54 -10.91
C TYR A 160 -11.56 -8.29 -11.35
N ALA A 161 -11.09 -9.03 -12.35
CA ALA A 161 -9.80 -8.82 -12.97
C ALA A 161 -9.91 -8.73 -14.49
N PHE A 162 -9.04 -7.94 -15.11
CA PHE A 162 -8.96 -7.85 -16.56
C PHE A 162 -7.59 -7.38 -17.02
N GLY A 163 -7.35 -7.44 -18.34
CA GLY A 163 -6.20 -6.77 -18.94
C GLY A 163 -5.99 -7.12 -20.41
N THR A 164 -5.07 -6.41 -21.07
CA THR A 164 -4.73 -6.62 -22.48
C THR A 164 -3.90 -7.88 -22.71
N HIS A 165 -3.25 -8.39 -21.67
CA HIS A 165 -2.46 -9.62 -21.71
C HIS A 165 -3.27 -10.84 -21.24
N ASN A 166 -2.69 -12.03 -21.31
CA ASN A 166 -3.31 -13.22 -20.73
C ASN A 166 -3.30 -13.13 -19.19
N ASN A 167 -4.21 -13.87 -18.55
CA ASN A 167 -4.30 -13.95 -17.10
C ASN A 167 -2.91 -14.27 -16.49
N PRO A 168 -2.37 -13.42 -15.59
CA PRO A 168 -1.06 -13.65 -15.01
C PRO A 168 -1.05 -14.77 -13.94
N GLY A 169 -2.17 -15.45 -13.69
CA GLY A 169 -2.35 -16.41 -12.59
C GLY A 169 -3.14 -15.83 -11.41
N THR A 170 -4.07 -14.91 -11.69
CA THR A 170 -4.98 -14.34 -10.70
C THR A 170 -6.08 -15.35 -10.32
N PRO A 171 -6.50 -15.44 -9.05
CA PRO A 171 -7.61 -16.31 -8.63
C PRO A 171 -8.99 -15.71 -8.95
N PHE A 172 -9.04 -14.46 -9.43
CA PHE A 172 -10.29 -13.80 -9.82
C PHE A 172 -10.69 -14.17 -11.24
N THR A 173 -11.99 -14.09 -11.54
CA THR A 173 -12.49 -14.07 -12.92
C THR A 173 -11.72 -13.02 -13.72
N TYR A 174 -11.07 -13.45 -14.80
CA TYR A 174 -10.22 -12.60 -15.63
C TYR A 174 -10.81 -12.43 -17.03
N LYS A 175 -10.99 -11.18 -17.48
CA LYS A 175 -11.30 -10.88 -18.88
C LYS A 175 -10.11 -10.34 -19.62
N LYS A 176 -9.77 -11.00 -20.72
CA LYS A 176 -8.82 -10.46 -21.69
C LYS A 176 -9.53 -9.39 -22.52
N LEU A 177 -8.99 -8.17 -22.51
CA LEU A 177 -9.57 -7.04 -23.21
C LEU A 177 -9.47 -7.21 -24.73
N ASN A 178 -10.51 -6.76 -25.42
CA ASN A 178 -10.62 -6.64 -26.88
C ASN A 178 -11.21 -5.28 -27.25
N ASN A 179 -11.37 -5.00 -28.55
CA ASN A 179 -11.86 -3.70 -29.04
C ASN A 179 -13.33 -3.40 -28.70
N ARG A 180 -14.05 -4.34 -28.08
CA ARG A 180 -15.42 -4.15 -27.60
C ARG A 180 -15.48 -3.92 -26.10
N SER A 181 -14.35 -3.89 -25.41
CA SER A 181 -14.30 -3.91 -23.95
C SER A 181 -14.55 -2.52 -23.33
N TYR A 182 -15.61 -2.42 -22.53
CA TYR A 182 -15.98 -1.24 -21.76
C TYR A 182 -16.14 -1.56 -20.28
N TRP A 183 -15.87 -0.56 -19.44
CA TRP A 183 -16.41 -0.52 -18.09
C TRP A 183 -17.67 0.34 -18.08
N TYR A 184 -18.84 -0.30 -18.04
CA TYR A 184 -20.12 0.36 -18.18
C TYR A 184 -20.52 1.10 -16.89
N TYR A 185 -20.82 2.39 -17.01
CA TYR A 185 -21.10 3.25 -15.86
C TYR A 185 -22.49 3.05 -15.25
N GLY A 186 -23.45 2.47 -15.98
CA GLY A 186 -24.83 2.32 -15.51
C GLY A 186 -24.94 1.39 -14.31
N ASN A 187 -24.23 0.26 -14.32
CA ASN A 187 -24.20 -0.70 -13.21
C ASN A 187 -22.79 -0.97 -12.67
N ASN A 188 -21.76 -0.24 -13.13
CA ASN A 188 -20.38 -0.32 -12.67
C ASN A 188 -19.78 -1.73 -12.87
N THR A 189 -19.87 -2.25 -14.10
CA THR A 189 -19.39 -3.59 -14.46
C THR A 189 -18.73 -3.63 -15.85
N TYR A 190 -18.01 -4.71 -16.12
CA TYR A 190 -17.45 -4.97 -17.45
C TYR A 190 -18.54 -5.36 -18.45
N ARG A 191 -18.47 -4.82 -19.67
CA ARG A 191 -19.37 -5.17 -20.78
C ARG A 191 -18.62 -5.14 -22.11
N GLU A 192 -18.94 -6.10 -22.98
CA GLU A 192 -18.59 -6.01 -24.40
C GLU A 192 -19.72 -5.33 -25.18
N SER A 193 -19.36 -4.44 -26.11
CA SER A 193 -20.31 -3.74 -26.99
C SER A 193 -19.66 -3.42 -28.34
N ASP A 194 -20.40 -3.64 -29.44
CA ASP A 194 -20.02 -3.22 -30.79
C ASP A 194 -20.27 -1.72 -31.04
N HIS A 195 -21.06 -1.07 -30.17
CA HIS A 195 -21.34 0.36 -30.21
C HIS A 195 -20.77 1.09 -28.99
N VAL A 196 -20.53 2.39 -29.13
CA VAL A 196 -20.12 3.24 -28.01
C VAL A 196 -21.22 3.26 -26.95
N ILE A 197 -20.87 2.89 -25.73
CA ILE A 197 -21.79 2.94 -24.57
C ILE A 197 -21.27 3.90 -23.51
N PRO A 198 -22.15 4.42 -22.61
CA PRO A 198 -21.74 5.21 -21.45
C PRO A 198 -20.81 4.43 -20.51
N GLY A 199 -19.51 4.59 -20.67
CA GLY A 199 -18.52 3.82 -19.95
C GLY A 199 -17.09 4.24 -20.27
N GLU A 200 -16.15 3.64 -19.54
CA GLU A 200 -14.74 3.76 -19.87
C GLU A 200 -14.39 2.78 -20.99
N TYR A 201 -13.87 3.28 -22.11
CA TYR A 201 -13.39 2.42 -23.20
C TYR A 201 -12.02 1.84 -22.85
N LEU A 202 -12.03 0.62 -22.29
CA LEU A 202 -10.85 0.00 -21.68
C LEU A 202 -9.74 -0.28 -22.69
N ALA A 203 -10.09 -0.59 -23.95
CA ALA A 203 -9.10 -0.87 -24.98
C ALA A 203 -8.27 0.35 -25.40
N LYS A 204 -8.69 1.58 -25.07
CA LYS A 204 -7.92 2.80 -25.33
C LYS A 204 -6.72 2.95 -24.37
N SER A 205 -6.87 2.51 -23.13
CA SER A 205 -5.86 2.66 -22.08
C SER A 205 -4.94 1.45 -21.96
N ARG A 206 -4.39 0.97 -23.10
CA ARG A 206 -3.71 -0.34 -23.20
C ARG A 206 -2.57 -0.55 -22.20
N GLN A 207 -1.77 0.50 -21.95
CA GLN A 207 -0.63 0.43 -21.03
C GLN A 207 -1.08 0.38 -19.56
N ALA A 208 -2.09 1.18 -19.20
CA ALA A 208 -2.62 1.17 -17.84
C ALA A 208 -3.28 -0.18 -17.52
N TYR A 209 -3.99 -0.74 -18.52
CA TYR A 209 -4.75 -1.97 -18.39
C TYR A 209 -4.06 -3.19 -19.00
N GLU A 210 -2.73 -3.24 -18.95
CA GLU A 210 -2.04 -4.51 -19.16
C GLU A 210 -2.47 -5.56 -18.13
N TYR A 211 -2.66 -5.11 -16.89
CA TYR A 211 -3.17 -5.87 -15.76
C TYR A 211 -3.95 -4.94 -14.83
N ALA A 212 -5.19 -5.29 -14.49
CA ALA A 212 -6.03 -4.50 -13.60
C ALA A 212 -6.88 -5.38 -12.68
N LEU A 213 -7.05 -4.92 -11.45
CA LEU A 213 -8.01 -5.43 -10.47
C LEU A 213 -9.05 -4.34 -10.18
N PHE A 214 -10.32 -4.70 -10.23
CA PHE A 214 -11.40 -3.81 -9.83
C PHE A 214 -11.44 -3.68 -8.32
N ILE A 215 -11.26 -2.45 -7.84
CA ILE A 215 -11.54 -2.06 -6.46
C ILE A 215 -13.02 -1.74 -6.44
N ASN A 216 -13.81 -2.50 -5.68
CA ASN A 216 -15.28 -2.49 -5.75
C ASN A 216 -15.97 -1.22 -5.20
N PHE A 217 -15.30 -0.07 -5.32
CA PHE A 217 -15.84 1.23 -5.00
C PHE A 217 -17.14 1.47 -5.77
N ASN A 218 -18.19 1.75 -5.01
CA ASN A 218 -19.55 1.99 -5.48
C ASN A 218 -20.13 0.84 -6.36
N GLU A 219 -19.65 -0.40 -6.19
CA GLU A 219 -20.25 -1.57 -6.85
C GLU A 219 -21.65 -1.86 -6.28
N TYR A 220 -21.78 -1.92 -4.95
CA TYR A 220 -23.04 -2.29 -4.27
C TYR A 220 -23.79 -1.10 -3.67
N ALA A 221 -23.08 -0.08 -3.17
CA ALA A 221 -23.71 1.04 -2.50
C ALA A 221 -24.56 1.92 -3.44
N LYS A 222 -24.27 1.89 -4.75
CA LYS A 222 -24.95 2.66 -5.81
C LYS A 222 -25.23 4.12 -5.45
N VAL A 223 -24.31 4.75 -4.72
CA VAL A 223 -24.41 6.16 -4.32
C VAL A 223 -24.39 7.01 -5.58
N LYS A 224 -25.47 7.79 -5.77
CA LYS A 224 -25.63 8.68 -6.92
C LYS A 224 -24.43 9.63 -7.00
N GLN A 225 -23.95 9.85 -8.21
CA GLN A 225 -22.83 10.74 -8.53
C GLN A 225 -21.47 10.39 -7.90
N ALA A 226 -21.33 9.38 -7.03
CA ALA A 226 -20.03 9.05 -6.41
C ALA A 226 -18.97 8.55 -7.43
N GLY A 227 -19.42 8.12 -8.61
CA GLY A 227 -18.58 7.54 -9.65
C GLY A 227 -18.43 6.02 -9.51
N GLY A 228 -17.42 5.46 -10.17
CA GLY A 228 -17.12 4.02 -10.25
C GLY A 228 -15.81 3.82 -10.98
N ALA A 229 -15.58 2.63 -11.54
CA ALA A 229 -14.38 2.34 -12.35
C ALA A 229 -13.05 2.67 -11.64
N ILE A 230 -12.92 2.25 -10.39
CA ILE A 230 -11.67 2.43 -9.62
C ILE A 230 -10.90 1.12 -9.67
N PHE A 231 -9.67 1.17 -10.17
CA PHE A 231 -8.84 -0.02 -10.38
C PHE A 231 -7.50 0.11 -9.65
N LEU A 232 -6.93 -1.02 -9.26
CA LEU A 232 -5.49 -1.16 -9.07
C LEU A 232 -4.90 -1.67 -10.38
N HIS A 233 -4.07 -0.88 -11.05
CA HIS A 233 -3.60 -1.18 -12.41
C HIS A 233 -2.11 -0.84 -12.66
N CYS A 234 -1.62 -1.12 -13.86
CA CYS A 234 -0.24 -0.83 -14.24
C CYS A 234 0.02 0.68 -14.41
N TYR A 235 1.20 1.12 -14.01
CA TYR A 235 1.70 2.45 -14.32
C TYR A 235 1.88 2.62 -15.83
N SER A 236 1.30 3.69 -16.38
CA SER A 236 1.27 3.99 -17.81
C SER A 236 2.17 5.17 -18.20
N GLY A 237 3.08 5.61 -17.33
CA GLY A 237 3.95 6.77 -17.59
C GLY A 237 3.42 8.11 -17.06
N HIS A 238 2.17 8.18 -16.60
CA HIS A 238 1.58 9.39 -16.03
C HIS A 238 1.66 9.44 -14.50
N GLN A 239 2.06 10.60 -13.96
CA GLN A 239 2.25 10.81 -12.52
C GLN A 239 0.95 10.90 -11.70
N TYR A 240 -0.21 10.67 -12.31
CA TYR A 240 -1.52 10.64 -11.66
C TYR A 240 -2.52 9.82 -12.49
N THR A 241 -3.63 9.45 -11.87
CA THR A 241 -4.76 8.75 -12.50
C THR A 241 -6.03 9.63 -12.44
N ALA A 242 -7.15 9.12 -12.96
CA ALA A 242 -8.48 9.71 -12.76
C ALA A 242 -9.15 9.32 -11.43
N GLY A 243 -8.47 8.55 -10.57
CA GLY A 243 -8.99 8.04 -9.29
C GLY A 243 -8.50 6.63 -8.95
N CYS A 244 -7.99 5.89 -9.93
CA CYS A 244 -7.35 4.60 -9.75
C CYS A 244 -6.05 4.66 -8.94
N VAL A 245 -5.54 3.49 -8.56
CA VAL A 245 -4.20 3.31 -7.99
C VAL A 245 -3.33 2.63 -9.04
N ALA A 246 -2.20 3.25 -9.41
CA ALA A 246 -1.28 2.71 -10.41
C ALA A 246 0.07 2.32 -9.79
N ILE A 247 0.58 1.15 -10.15
CA ILE A 247 1.88 0.61 -9.69
C ILE A 247 2.67 -0.01 -10.85
N ASP A 248 3.97 -0.23 -10.65
CA ASP A 248 4.83 -0.90 -11.65
C ASP A 248 4.23 -2.21 -12.20
N ARG A 249 4.35 -2.44 -13.50
CA ARG A 249 3.79 -3.61 -14.21
C ARG A 249 4.26 -4.94 -13.62
N LYS A 250 5.56 -5.10 -13.34
CA LYS A 250 6.10 -6.37 -12.81
C LYS A 250 5.52 -6.63 -11.42
N LEU A 251 5.39 -5.58 -10.61
CA LEU A 251 4.78 -5.69 -9.30
C LEU A 251 3.27 -5.96 -9.39
N MET A 252 2.55 -5.32 -10.33
CA MET A 252 1.12 -5.57 -10.55
C MET A 252 0.86 -7.06 -10.84
N LYS A 253 1.67 -7.70 -11.69
CA LYS A 253 1.59 -9.15 -11.94
C LYS A 253 1.76 -9.96 -10.65
N ARG A 254 2.70 -9.59 -9.78
CA ARG A 254 2.90 -10.26 -8.48
C ARG A 254 1.71 -10.06 -7.55
N TYR A 255 1.16 -8.84 -7.50
CA TYR A 255 -0.05 -8.55 -6.72
C TYR A 255 -1.23 -9.41 -7.21
N MET A 256 -1.50 -9.45 -8.51
CA MET A 256 -2.59 -10.27 -9.07
C MET A 256 -2.44 -11.76 -8.77
N LYS A 257 -1.21 -12.30 -8.81
CA LYS A 257 -0.94 -13.70 -8.45
C LYS A 257 -1.16 -14.00 -6.96
N THR A 258 -1.03 -13.00 -6.09
CA THR A 258 -0.93 -13.21 -4.63
C THR A 258 -2.22 -12.84 -3.89
N ILE A 259 -2.93 -11.81 -4.34
CA ILE A 259 -4.18 -11.35 -3.74
C ILE A 259 -5.25 -12.43 -3.94
N GLN A 260 -5.89 -12.82 -2.84
CA GLN A 260 -6.98 -13.78 -2.81
C GLN A 260 -8.36 -13.08 -2.81
N PRO A 261 -9.46 -13.75 -3.21
CA PRO A 261 -10.80 -13.16 -3.26
C PRO A 261 -11.34 -12.62 -1.92
N ALA A 262 -10.84 -13.11 -0.79
CA ALA A 262 -11.18 -12.60 0.54
C ALA A 262 -10.37 -11.35 0.94
N ALA A 263 -9.36 -10.96 0.17
CA ALA A 263 -8.52 -9.81 0.48
C ALA A 263 -9.33 -8.51 0.45
N ARG A 264 -8.93 -7.59 1.34
CA ARG A 264 -9.49 -6.24 1.42
C ARG A 264 -8.41 -5.23 1.02
N ILE A 265 -8.82 -4.05 0.56
CA ILE A 265 -7.94 -2.92 0.31
C ILE A 265 -8.38 -1.72 1.15
N ILE A 266 -7.49 -1.24 2.02
CA ILE A 266 -7.64 0.03 2.73
C ILE A 266 -6.91 1.11 1.95
N ILE A 267 -7.60 2.21 1.67
CA ILE A 267 -7.02 3.42 1.11
C ILE A 267 -7.20 4.54 2.14
N THR A 268 -6.10 5.05 2.66
CA THR A 268 -6.11 6.03 3.75
C THR A 268 -4.91 6.97 3.70
N PRO A 269 -5.06 8.28 3.99
CA PRO A 269 -3.93 9.20 3.91
C PRO A 269 -2.89 8.94 5.01
N HIS A 270 -3.33 8.70 6.25
CA HIS A 270 -2.43 8.57 7.39
C HIS A 270 -2.29 7.12 7.85
N MET A 271 -1.06 6.71 8.14
CA MET A 271 -0.76 5.37 8.65
C MET A 271 -1.50 5.06 9.95
N GLN A 272 -1.64 6.05 10.84
CA GLN A 272 -2.35 5.88 12.12
C GLN A 272 -3.83 5.51 11.94
N ASP A 273 -4.43 5.90 10.81
CA ASP A 273 -5.86 5.68 10.55
C ASP A 273 -6.15 4.25 10.09
N ILE A 274 -5.11 3.44 9.81
CA ILE A 274 -5.27 2.03 9.41
C ILE A 274 -6.16 1.29 10.42
N LYS A 275 -5.96 1.53 11.72
CA LYS A 275 -6.71 0.87 12.81
C LYS A 275 -8.22 1.16 12.82
N ASN A 276 -8.68 2.18 12.08
CA ASN A 276 -10.07 2.65 12.12
C ASN A 276 -10.99 1.91 11.14
N TYR A 277 -10.45 1.00 10.33
CA TYR A 277 -11.19 0.19 9.37
C TYR A 277 -11.50 -1.20 9.96
#